data_AF-A0A378WPX9-F1
#
_entry.id   AF-A0A378WPX9-F1
#
_cell.length_a   1.000
_cell.length_b   1.000
_cell.length_c   1.000
_cell.angle_alpha   90.00
_cell.angle_beta   90.00
_cell.angle_gamma   90.00
#
_symmetry.space_group_name_H-M   'P 1'
#
loop_
_entity.id
_entity.type
_entity.pdbx_description
1 polymer ?
#
loop_
_entity_poly.entity_id
_entity_poly.type
_entity_poly.pdbx_seq_one_letter_code
_entity_poly.pdbx_strand_id
1 'polypeptide(L)'
;MQDWSQPFIFAMVGLGLNEAAYMAEIVRAGVNSVGEGQREASVALGMSWGQTMRRTVLPQAMRVIIPPTGNELISMLKTTSLVTAIPLTTDLYGRARDIYGINFQPIPLLLVSATWYLAITSVLMVGQFYLERYYSRGVTRQLTGRQLRALATAQQTTEVGK
;
A
#
# COMPACT_ATOMS: atom_id res chain seq x y z
N MET A 1 31.46 -15.40 4.01
CA MET A 1 30.00 -15.39 3.76
C MET A 1 29.40 -14.48 4.81
N GLN A 2 28.56 -13.52 4.43
CA GLN A 2 27.97 -12.59 5.39
C GLN A 2 26.96 -13.37 6.25
N ASP A 3 27.34 -13.67 7.49
CA ASP A 3 26.41 -14.29 8.44
C ASP A 3 25.33 -13.26 8.77
N TRP A 4 24.11 -13.52 8.32
CA TRP A 4 22.94 -12.72 8.68
C TRP A 4 22.87 -12.65 10.20
N SER A 5 23.02 -11.46 10.76
CA SER A 5 22.99 -11.30 12.21
C SER A 5 21.60 -11.66 12.73
N GLN A 6 21.52 -12.34 13.88
CA GLN A 6 20.24 -12.67 14.53
C GLN A 6 19.29 -11.45 14.66
N PRO A 7 19.78 -10.24 15.01
CA PRO A 7 18.97 -9.02 15.01
C PRO A 7 18.31 -8.71 13.66
N PHE A 8 19.01 -8.94 12.55
CA PHE A 8 18.47 -8.71 11.22
C PHE A 8 17.30 -9.65 10.92
N ILE A 9 17.44 -10.95 11.27
CA ILE A 9 16.38 -11.94 11.05
C ILE A 9 15.15 -11.58 11.90
N PHE A 10 15.32 -11.20 13.16
CA PHE A 10 14.20 -10.79 14.01
C PHE A 10 13.50 -9.53 13.52
N ALA A 11 14.27 -8.53 13.06
CA ALA A 11 13.71 -7.35 12.43
C ALA A 11 12.89 -7.69 11.18
N MET A 12 13.45 -8.52 10.30
CA MET A 12 12.81 -8.96 9.06
C MET A 12 11.52 -9.74 9.35
N VAL A 13 11.52 -10.64 10.33
CA VAL A 13 10.33 -11.40 10.71
C VAL A 13 9.29 -10.49 11.37
N GLY A 14 9.69 -9.62 12.30
CA GLY A 14 8.78 -8.73 13.01
C GLY A 14 8.08 -7.74 12.08
N LEU A 15 8.86 -7.04 11.25
CA LEU A 15 8.31 -6.13 10.23
C LEU A 15 7.55 -6.91 9.15
N GLY A 16 8.08 -8.03 8.68
CA GLY A 16 7.48 -8.83 7.62
C GLY A 16 6.12 -9.41 8.01
N LEU A 17 5.95 -9.87 9.25
CA LEU A 17 4.66 -10.35 9.75
C LEU A 17 3.64 -9.22 9.91
N ASN A 18 4.08 -8.05 10.39
CA ASN A 18 3.20 -6.88 10.47
C ASN A 18 2.72 -6.45 9.08
N GLU A 19 3.66 -6.32 8.14
CA GLU A 19 3.38 -5.95 6.75
C GLU A 19 2.53 -7.00 6.04
N ALA A 20 2.75 -8.29 6.30
CA ALA A 20 1.95 -9.37 5.73
C ALA A 20 0.46 -9.27 6.12
N ALA A 21 0.16 -8.85 7.36
CA ALA A 21 -1.21 -8.64 7.80
C ALA A 21 -1.88 -7.49 7.03
N TYR A 22 -1.19 -6.35 6.89
CA TYR A 22 -1.67 -5.22 6.10
C TYR A 22 -1.84 -5.59 4.62
N MET A 23 -0.87 -6.27 4.03
CA MET A 23 -0.93 -6.73 2.64
C MET A 23 -2.06 -7.74 2.40
N ALA A 24 -2.32 -8.66 3.32
CA ALA A 24 -3.42 -9.61 3.21
C ALA A 24 -4.77 -8.88 3.13
N GLU A 25 -4.97 -7.84 3.95
CA GLU A 25 -6.20 -7.05 3.96
C GLU A 25 -6.34 -6.21 2.69
N ILE A 26 -5.26 -5.59 2.20
CA ILE A 26 -5.26 -4.85 0.94
C ILE A 26 -5.61 -5.76 -0.24
N VAL A 27 -5.00 -6.95 -0.31
CA VAL A 27 -5.30 -7.93 -1.37
C VAL A 27 -6.76 -8.40 -1.28
N ARG A 28 -7.25 -8.70 -0.07
CA ARG A 28 -8.65 -9.10 0.17
C ARG A 28 -9.61 -8.01 -0.27
N ALA A 29 -9.40 -6.76 0.15
CA ALA A 29 -10.21 -5.61 -0.23
C ALA A 29 -10.18 -5.39 -1.75
N GLY A 30 -9.01 -5.51 -2.38
CA GLY A 30 -8.86 -5.40 -3.82
C GLY A 30 -9.64 -6.47 -4.59
N VAL A 31 -9.56 -7.73 -4.17
CA VAL A 31 -10.31 -8.84 -4.78
C VAL A 31 -11.83 -8.69 -4.58
N ASN A 32 -12.26 -8.16 -3.44
CA ASN A 32 -13.67 -7.91 -3.13
C ASN A 32 -14.23 -6.65 -3.82
N SER A 33 -13.37 -5.73 -4.25
CA SER A 33 -13.79 -4.53 -5.00
C SER A 33 -14.31 -4.84 -6.41
N VAL A 34 -13.98 -6.02 -6.95
CA VAL A 34 -14.45 -6.46 -8.26
C VAL A 34 -15.93 -6.86 -8.17
N GLY A 35 -16.77 -6.17 -8.93
CA GLY A 35 -18.22 -6.38 -8.90
C GLY A 35 -18.61 -7.82 -9.21
N GLU A 36 -19.59 -8.33 -8.46
CA GLU A 36 -20.05 -9.73 -8.50
C GLU A 36 -20.46 -10.19 -9.91
N GLY A 37 -21.11 -9.30 -10.68
CA GLY A 37 -21.50 -9.57 -12.07
C GLY A 37 -20.32 -9.92 -13.01
N GLN A 38 -19.09 -9.51 -12.71
CA GLN A 38 -17.91 -9.93 -13.48
C GLN A 38 -17.58 -11.41 -13.27
N ARG A 39 -17.77 -11.91 -12.03
CA ARG A 39 -17.62 -13.33 -11.71
C ARG A 39 -18.76 -14.13 -12.31
N GLU A 40 -19.99 -13.69 -12.14
CA GLU A 40 -21.19 -14.34 -12.71
C GLU A 40 -21.11 -14.43 -14.24
N ALA A 41 -20.71 -13.35 -14.92
CA ALA A 41 -20.51 -13.35 -16.37
C ALA A 41 -19.41 -14.33 -16.81
N SER A 42 -18.30 -14.41 -16.08
CA SER A 42 -17.23 -15.37 -16.38
C SER A 42 -17.73 -16.82 -16.26
N VAL A 43 -18.51 -17.11 -15.21
CA VAL A 43 -19.14 -18.42 -15.00
C VAL A 43 -20.16 -18.73 -16.08
N ALA A 44 -20.99 -17.75 -16.49
CA ALA A 44 -21.94 -17.90 -17.60
C ALA A 44 -21.26 -18.19 -18.94
N LEU A 45 -20.02 -17.71 -19.14
CA LEU A 45 -19.18 -18.03 -20.29
C LEU A 45 -18.43 -19.37 -20.16
N GLY A 46 -18.73 -20.18 -19.14
CA GLY A 46 -18.12 -21.49 -18.92
C GLY A 46 -16.69 -21.45 -18.38
N MET A 47 -16.26 -20.33 -17.80
CA MET A 47 -14.90 -20.22 -17.24
C MET A 47 -14.77 -20.95 -15.90
N SER A 48 -13.69 -21.70 -15.72
CA SER A 48 -13.34 -22.29 -14.42
C SER A 48 -12.89 -21.21 -13.42
N TRP A 49 -12.93 -21.52 -12.12
CA TRP A 49 -12.53 -20.56 -11.07
C TRP A 49 -11.13 -19.95 -11.32
N GLY A 50 -10.16 -20.77 -11.71
CA GLY A 50 -8.80 -20.30 -12.00
C GLY A 50 -8.75 -19.38 -13.23
N GLN A 51 -9.56 -19.64 -14.25
CA GLN A 51 -9.69 -18.77 -15.41
C GLN A 51 -10.34 -17.44 -15.03
N THR A 52 -11.45 -17.47 -14.28
CA THR A 52 -12.15 -16.29 -13.76
C THR A 52 -11.21 -15.43 -12.91
N MET A 53 -10.46 -16.06 -12.00
CA MET A 53 -9.51 -15.35 -11.15
C MET A 53 -8.40 -14.69 -11.97
N ARG A 54 -7.72 -15.45 -12.83
CA ARG A 54 -6.54 -14.98 -13.57
C ARG A 54 -6.87 -13.98 -14.68
N ARG A 55 -8.00 -14.16 -15.38
CA ARG A 55 -8.35 -13.37 -16.57
C ARG A 55 -9.33 -12.24 -16.30
N THR A 56 -10.17 -12.36 -15.26
CA THR A 56 -11.21 -11.37 -14.98
C THR A 56 -10.92 -10.61 -13.69
N VAL A 57 -10.79 -11.31 -12.56
CA VAL A 57 -10.73 -10.69 -11.23
C VAL A 57 -9.39 -10.04 -10.96
N LEU A 58 -8.27 -10.78 -11.06
CA LEU A 58 -6.94 -10.26 -10.72
C LEU A 58 -6.57 -9.00 -11.52
N PRO A 59 -6.72 -8.94 -12.86
CA PRO A 59 -6.37 -7.72 -13.61
C PRO A 59 -7.15 -6.47 -13.15
N GLN A 60 -8.39 -6.64 -12.68
CA GLN A 60 -9.20 -5.55 -12.15
C GLN A 60 -8.79 -5.21 -10.71
N ALA A 61 -8.67 -6.21 -9.84
CA ALA A 61 -8.26 -6.06 -8.45
C ALA A 61 -6.88 -5.40 -8.32
N MET A 62 -5.91 -5.74 -9.20
CA MET A 62 -4.56 -5.19 -9.16
C MET A 62 -4.54 -3.66 -9.28
N ARG A 63 -5.50 -3.05 -9.99
CA ARG A 63 -5.60 -1.58 -10.11
C ARG A 63 -5.97 -0.91 -8.79
N VAL A 64 -6.62 -1.65 -7.89
CA VAL A 64 -7.01 -1.20 -6.55
C VAL A 64 -5.95 -1.57 -5.51
N ILE A 65 -5.28 -2.72 -5.67
CA ILE A 65 -4.24 -3.22 -4.76
C ILE A 65 -2.94 -2.41 -4.86
N ILE A 66 -2.51 -2.08 -6.08
CA ILE A 66 -1.17 -1.51 -6.32
C ILE A 66 -0.98 -0.14 -5.61
N PRO A 67 -1.89 0.85 -5.73
CA PRO A 67 -1.70 2.15 -5.10
C PRO A 67 -1.46 2.10 -3.57
N PRO A 68 -2.31 1.44 -2.76
CA PRO A 68 -2.07 1.32 -1.32
C PRO A 68 -0.83 0.48 -0.99
N THR A 69 -0.50 -0.56 -1.76
CA THR A 69 0.76 -1.31 -1.55
C THR A 69 2.01 -0.42 -1.69
N GLY A 70 2.01 0.52 -2.66
CA GLY A 70 3.09 1.50 -2.78
C GLY A 70 3.19 2.43 -1.58
N ASN A 71 2.05 2.85 -1.01
CA ASN A 71 2.01 3.65 0.21
C ASN A 71 2.54 2.89 1.43
N GLU A 72 2.17 1.63 1.57
CA GLU A 72 2.67 0.78 2.65
C GLU A 72 4.19 0.56 2.55
N LEU A 73 4.75 0.38 1.36
CA LEU A 73 6.21 0.31 1.18
C LEU A 73 6.93 1.55 1.73
N ILE A 74 6.42 2.75 1.44
CA ILE A 74 6.98 4.02 1.94
C ILE A 74 6.78 4.13 3.45
N SER A 75 5.64 3.67 3.97
CA SER A 75 5.35 3.61 5.40
C SER A 75 6.34 2.69 6.12
N MET A 76 6.49 1.46 5.63
CA MET A 76 7.38 0.42 6.15
C MET A 76 8.83 0.88 6.18
N LEU A 77 9.31 1.56 5.13
CA LEU A 77 10.64 2.17 5.12
C LEU A 77 10.86 3.07 6.35
N LYS A 78 9.91 3.93 6.69
CA LYS A 78 10.02 4.79 7.88
C LYS A 78 9.91 3.96 9.16
N THR A 79 8.99 3.00 9.20
CA THR A 79 8.78 2.09 10.34
C THR A 79 10.02 1.27 10.67
N THR A 80 10.94 1.04 9.72
CA THR A 80 12.24 0.40 10.01
C THR A 80 13.03 1.11 11.12
N SER A 81 12.82 2.42 11.34
CA SER A 81 13.49 3.14 12.44
C SER A 81 13.05 2.64 13.83
N LEU A 82 11.88 2.01 13.94
CA LEU A 82 11.39 1.42 15.19
C LEU A 82 12.10 0.11 15.55
N VAL A 83 12.88 -0.48 14.63
CA VAL A 83 13.64 -1.72 14.87
C VAL A 83 14.74 -1.52 15.92
N THR A 84 15.01 -0.28 16.34
CA THR A 84 15.94 0.03 17.44
C THR A 84 15.58 -0.58 18.80
N ALA A 85 14.39 -1.17 18.95
CA ALA A 85 14.05 -2.03 20.08
C ALA A 85 14.92 -3.30 20.15
N ILE A 86 15.48 -3.74 19.01
CA ILE A 86 16.44 -4.85 18.87
C ILE A 86 17.82 -4.22 18.58
N PRO A 87 18.95 -4.83 18.99
CA PRO A 87 20.30 -4.29 18.73
C PRO A 87 20.73 -4.46 17.26
N LEU A 88 19.89 -4.05 16.32
CA LEU A 88 20.26 -3.86 14.94
C LEU A 88 20.89 -2.48 14.81
N THR A 89 22.16 -2.44 14.43
CA THR A 89 22.89 -1.18 14.25
C THR A 89 23.05 -0.82 12.78
N THR A 90 22.72 -1.72 11.85
CA THR A 90 22.97 -1.56 10.42
C THR A 90 21.91 -0.72 9.71
N ASP A 91 20.76 -0.46 10.33
CA ASP A 91 19.75 0.44 9.79
C ASP A 91 20.15 1.92 9.97
N LEU A 92 19.50 2.81 9.24
CA LEU A 92 19.87 4.23 9.20
C LEU A 92 19.76 4.91 10.57
N TYR A 93 18.71 4.60 11.34
CA TYR A 93 18.50 5.20 12.65
C TYR A 93 19.42 4.57 13.71
N GLY A 94 19.61 3.25 13.67
CA GLY A 94 20.61 2.54 14.47
C GLY A 94 22.03 3.11 14.27
N ARG A 95 22.45 3.35 13.03
CA ARG A 95 23.75 3.97 12.73
C ARG A 95 23.90 5.39 13.27
N ALA A 96 22.86 6.21 13.15
CA ALA A 96 22.88 7.56 13.72
C ALA A 96 23.09 7.49 15.25
N ARG A 97 22.44 6.52 15.91
CA ARG A 97 22.55 6.29 17.36
C ARG A 97 23.92 5.83 17.82
N ASP A 98 24.57 4.96 17.06
CA ASP A 98 25.96 4.57 17.36
C ASP A 98 26.90 5.77 17.32
N ILE A 99 26.77 6.62 16.29
CA ILE A 99 27.64 7.80 16.10
C ILE A 99 27.39 8.82 17.22
N TYR A 100 26.12 9.14 17.50
CA TYR A 100 25.83 10.11 18.55
C TYR A 100 26.09 9.60 19.96
N GLY A 101 26.13 8.28 20.15
CA GLY A 101 26.53 7.65 21.41
C GLY A 101 28.01 7.90 21.74
N ILE A 102 28.84 8.18 20.73
CA ILE A 102 30.27 8.47 20.89
C ILE A 102 30.54 9.97 20.92
N ASN A 103 29.94 10.72 19.99
CA ASN A 103 30.23 12.15 19.85
C ASN A 103 29.34 13.05 20.73
N PHE A 104 28.32 12.47 21.40
CA PHE A 104 27.35 13.16 22.25
C PHE A 104 26.58 14.30 21.55
N GLN A 105 26.37 14.19 20.22
CA GLN A 105 25.62 15.15 19.40
C GLN A 105 24.34 14.52 18.83
N PRO A 106 23.31 14.24 19.66
CA PRO A 106 22.09 13.60 19.19
C PRO A 106 21.30 14.49 18.22
N ILE A 107 21.11 15.78 18.51
CA ILE A 107 20.27 16.66 17.69
C ILE A 107 20.79 16.75 16.23
N PRO A 108 22.08 17.06 15.97
CA PRO A 108 22.60 17.10 14.60
C PRO A 108 22.47 15.75 13.88
N LEU A 109 22.77 14.63 14.54
CA LEU A 109 22.73 13.31 13.91
C LEU A 109 21.29 12.85 13.60
N LEU A 110 20.33 13.20 14.45
CA LEU A 110 18.91 12.96 14.19
C LEU A 110 18.41 13.76 12.98
N LEU A 111 18.86 15.01 12.80
CA LEU A 111 18.53 15.81 11.61
C LEU A 111 19.12 15.19 10.33
N VAL A 112 20.35 14.66 10.40
CA VAL A 112 20.96 13.93 9.28
C VAL A 112 20.14 12.69 8.94
N SER A 113 19.77 11.89 9.95
CA SER A 113 18.94 10.70 9.76
C SER A 113 17.57 11.04 9.15
N ALA A 114 16.89 12.06 9.69
CA ALA A 114 15.62 12.55 9.16
C ALA A 114 15.73 13.02 7.71
N THR A 115 16.80 13.75 7.36
CA THR A 115 17.08 14.20 6.00
C THR A 115 17.23 13.03 5.04
N TRP A 116 17.94 11.98 5.45
CA TRP A 116 18.08 10.76 4.64
C TRP A 116 16.77 10.01 4.47
N TYR A 117 15.98 9.85 5.54
CA TYR A 117 14.64 9.29 5.40
C TYR A 117 13.80 10.10 4.42
N LEU A 118 13.79 11.44 4.55
CA LEU A 118 13.04 12.34 3.68
C LEU A 118 13.51 12.24 2.21
N ALA A 119 14.82 12.18 1.97
CA ALA A 119 15.39 12.02 0.65
C ALA A 119 14.96 10.70 0.00
N ILE A 120 15.07 9.58 0.72
CA ILE A 120 14.68 8.26 0.20
C ILE A 120 13.17 8.20 -0.01
N THR A 121 12.36 8.70 0.93
CA THR A 121 10.89 8.73 0.77
C THR A 121 10.47 9.60 -0.41
N SER A 122 11.17 10.70 -0.66
CA SER A 122 10.89 11.57 -1.82
C SER A 122 11.16 10.85 -3.14
N VAL A 123 12.27 10.11 -3.22
CA VAL A 123 12.60 9.29 -4.40
C VAL A 123 11.54 8.20 -4.60
N LEU A 124 11.13 7.52 -3.52
CA LEU A 124 10.05 6.52 -3.60
C LEU A 124 8.71 7.12 -4.00
N MET A 125 8.37 8.32 -3.51
CA MET A 125 7.15 9.04 -3.92
C MET A 125 7.12 9.32 -5.42
N VAL A 126 8.27 9.63 -6.05
CA VAL A 126 8.35 9.77 -7.50
C VAL A 126 8.00 8.45 -8.19
N GLY A 127 8.56 7.32 -7.73
CA GLY A 127 8.20 6.00 -8.25
C GLY A 127 6.73 5.66 -8.07
N GLN A 128 6.20 5.95 -6.87
CA GLN A 128 4.81 5.74 -6.50
C GLN A 128 3.86 6.62 -7.34
N PHE A 129 4.25 7.84 -7.70
CA PHE A 129 3.47 8.70 -8.61
C PHE A 129 3.31 8.08 -9.99
N TYR A 130 4.38 7.53 -10.57
CA TYR A 130 4.28 6.84 -11.86
C TYR A 130 3.45 5.56 -11.78
N LEU A 131 3.60 4.81 -10.69
CA LEU A 131 2.83 3.60 -10.41
C LEU A 131 1.34 3.91 -10.32
N GLU A 132 0.97 4.92 -9.53
CA GLU A 132 -0.41 5.39 -9.44
C GLU A 132 -0.93 5.88 -10.79
N ARG A 133 -0.16 6.68 -11.53
CA ARG A 133 -0.60 7.17 -12.84
C ARG A 133 -0.90 6.03 -13.83
N TYR A 134 -0.16 4.92 -13.75
CA TYR A 134 -0.40 3.74 -14.58
C TYR A 134 -1.67 2.98 -14.16
N TYR A 135 -1.87 2.74 -12.86
CA TYR A 135 -2.98 1.92 -12.34
C TYR A 135 -4.28 2.68 -12.06
N SER A 136 -4.23 4.00 -11.84
CA SER A 136 -5.41 4.85 -11.54
C SER A 136 -6.31 5.12 -12.75
N ARG A 137 -5.94 4.66 -13.96
CA ARG A 137 -6.78 4.76 -15.16
C ARG A 137 -8.02 3.87 -15.02
N GLY A 138 -9.13 4.45 -14.55
CA GLY A 138 -10.47 3.83 -14.58
C GLY A 138 -11.20 3.69 -13.23
N VAL A 139 -10.59 4.06 -12.10
CA VAL A 139 -11.23 3.99 -10.76
C VAL A 139 -12.16 5.20 -10.50
N THR A 140 -12.02 6.28 -11.27
CA THR A 140 -12.88 7.46 -11.16
C THR A 140 -14.23 7.22 -11.84
N ARG A 141 -15.13 6.46 -11.20
CA ARG A 141 -16.56 6.62 -11.44
C ARG A 141 -17.04 7.85 -10.66
N GLN A 142 -16.53 9.02 -11.00
CA GLN A 142 -17.26 10.24 -10.66
C GLN A 142 -18.52 10.21 -11.52
N LEU A 143 -19.68 10.05 -10.87
CA LEU A 143 -20.96 10.22 -11.52
C LEU A 143 -20.94 11.59 -12.19
N THR A 144 -21.11 11.63 -13.50
CA THR A 144 -21.17 12.90 -14.23
C THR A 144 -22.30 13.74 -13.64
N GLY A 145 -22.20 15.07 -13.69
CA GLY A 145 -23.23 15.96 -13.14
C GLY A 145 -24.65 15.67 -13.67
N ARG A 146 -24.76 15.11 -14.89
CA ARG A 146 -26.03 14.61 -15.45
C ARG A 146 -26.56 13.37 -14.71
N GLN A 147 -25.70 12.43 -14.34
CA GLN A 147 -26.07 11.23 -13.59
C GLN A 147 -26.48 11.57 -12.14
N LEU A 148 -25.79 12.53 -11.50
CA LEU A 148 -26.20 13.04 -10.18
C LEU A 148 -27.56 13.72 -10.22
N ARG A 149 -27.82 14.56 -11.24
CA ARG A 149 -29.14 15.18 -11.43
C ARG A 149 -30.23 14.15 -11.70
N ALA A 150 -29.96 13.14 -12.53
CA ALA A 150 -30.92 12.07 -12.82
C ALA A 150 -31.27 11.25 -11.56
N LEU A 151 -30.29 10.97 -10.69
CA LEU A 151 -30.53 10.32 -9.40
C LEU A 151 -31.36 11.21 -8.44
N ALA A 152 -31.07 12.51 -8.38
CA ALA A 152 -31.83 13.45 -7.57
C ALA A 152 -33.29 13.57 -8.03
N THR A 153 -33.53 13.62 -9.34
CA THR A 153 -34.89 13.63 -9.92
C THR A 153 -35.63 12.33 -9.63
N ALA A 154 -34.96 11.18 -9.73
CA ALA A 154 -35.55 9.88 -9.41
C ALA A 154 -35.95 9.76 -7.93
N GLN A 155 -35.14 10.32 -7.02
CA GLN A 155 -35.48 10.38 -5.59
C GLN A 155 -36.72 11.24 -5.32
N GLN A 156 -36.83 12.41 -5.94
CA GLN A 156 -37.99 13.29 -5.78
C GLN A 156 -39.30 12.66 -6.28
N THR A 157 -39.27 11.93 -7.40
CA THR A 157 -40.47 11.21 -7.89
C THR A 157 -40.93 10.07 -6.98
N THR A 158 -40.02 9.52 -6.16
CA THR A 158 -40.36 8.41 -5.24
C THR A 158 -41.00 8.93 -3.95
N GLU A 159 -40.68 10.16 -3.54
CA GLU A 159 -41.26 10.82 -2.35
C GLU A 159 -42.65 11.41 -2.61
N VAL A 160 -42.97 11.81 -3.85
CA VAL A 160 -44.27 12.36 -4.23
C VAL A 160 -45.34 11.28 -4.47
N GLY A 161 -44.93 10.01 -4.59
CA GLY A 161 -45.81 8.85 -4.80
C GLY A 161 -46.28 8.14 -3.52
N LYS A 162 -45.96 8.65 -2.34
CA LYS A 162 -46.51 8.22 -1.03
C LYS A 162 -47.45 9.27 -0.49
#